data_AF-A0A534RNK1-F1
#
_entry.id   AF-A0A534RNK1-F1
#
_cell.length_a   1.000
_cell.length_b   1.000
_cell.length_c   1.000
_cell.angle_alpha   90.00
_cell.angle_beta   90.00
_cell.angle_gamma   90.00
#
_symmetry.space_group_name_H-M   'P 1'
#
loop_
_entity.id
_entity.type
_entity.pdbx_description
1 polymer ?
#
loop_
_entity_poly.entity_id
_entity_poly.type
_entity_poly.pdbx_seq_one_letter_code
_entity_poly.pdbx_strand_id
1 'polypeptide(L)'
;MLKLRTIFAPGSTETADFPNQPAVVRVHAGDTVVAVVNLPGGLPARGKKAFVGMSADGAAAIGVQVLRKNPLTYFLEVKLRDPVLPQAGAGRLDVTFTCEVGGLLSRVGGSLRPNRHGTRFHFP
;
A
#
# COMPACT_ATOMS: atom_id res chain seq x y z
N MET A 1 -1.13 -1.94 16.03
CA MET A 1 -1.41 -1.45 14.66
C MET A 1 -0.20 -0.74 14.05
N LEU A 2 0.43 -1.38 13.06
CA LEU A 2 1.48 -0.80 12.22
C LEU A 2 0.85 -0.03 11.05
N LYS A 3 1.49 1.07 10.65
CA LYS A 3 1.10 1.85 9.48
C LYS A 3 2.25 1.91 8.50
N LEU A 4 1.97 1.45 7.29
CA LEU A 4 2.87 1.36 6.17
C LEU A 4 2.35 2.30 5.09
N ARG A 5 3.21 3.16 4.54
CA ARG A 5 2.80 4.16 3.55
C ARG A 5 3.80 4.19 2.42
N THR A 6 3.31 4.36 1.20
CA THR A 6 4.15 4.49 0.02
C THR A 6 3.46 5.36 -1.03
N ILE A 7 4.24 5.86 -2.00
CA ILE A 7 3.73 6.52 -3.18
C ILE A 7 3.99 5.60 -4.37
N PHE A 8 2.98 5.37 -5.20
CA PHE A 8 3.12 4.62 -6.44
C PHE A 8 2.79 5.52 -7.63
N ALA A 9 3.56 5.34 -8.70
CA ALA A 9 3.40 6.02 -9.97
C ALA A 9 3.28 4.94 -11.06
N PRO A 10 2.09 4.68 -11.60
CA PRO A 10 1.91 3.65 -12.62
C PRO A 10 2.43 4.03 -14.02
N GLY A 11 3.09 5.18 -14.16
CA GLY A 11 3.58 5.68 -15.46
C GLY A 11 2.67 6.76 -16.04
N SER A 12 2.97 7.20 -17.28
CA SER A 12 2.27 8.30 -17.96
C SER A 12 1.01 7.87 -18.71
N THR A 13 0.85 6.59 -19.00
CA THR A 13 -0.22 6.05 -19.86
C THR A 13 -1.20 5.12 -19.14
N GLU A 14 -0.87 4.66 -17.94
CA GLU A 14 -1.67 3.66 -17.22
C GLU A 14 -2.32 4.27 -15.98
N THR A 15 -3.62 4.02 -15.79
CA THR A 15 -4.40 4.46 -14.63
C THR A 15 -5.00 3.24 -13.95
N ALA A 16 -4.74 3.08 -12.66
CA ALA A 16 -5.34 2.01 -11.87
C ALA A 16 -6.82 2.32 -11.59
N ASP A 17 -7.72 1.42 -12.02
CA ASP A 17 -9.16 1.50 -11.74
C ASP A 17 -9.50 0.87 -10.38
N PHE A 18 -9.05 1.50 -9.30
CA PHE A 18 -9.33 1.04 -7.93
C PHE A 18 -10.83 0.88 -7.60
N PRO A 19 -11.74 1.77 -8.06
CA PRO A 19 -13.16 1.62 -7.74
C PRO A 19 -13.80 0.36 -8.34
N ASN A 20 -13.43 -0.05 -9.56
CA ASN A 20 -14.13 -1.13 -10.24
C ASN A 20 -13.36 -2.45 -10.29
N GLN A 21 -12.06 -2.46 -10.00
CA GLN A 21 -11.23 -3.65 -10.07
C GLN A 21 -10.80 -4.15 -8.69
N PRO A 22 -10.67 -5.47 -8.51
CA PRO A 22 -10.05 -6.02 -7.31
C PRO A 22 -8.60 -5.56 -7.23
N ALA A 23 -8.12 -5.42 -5.99
CA ALA A 23 -6.76 -5.01 -5.71
C ALA A 23 -6.08 -6.00 -4.77
N VAL A 24 -4.82 -6.34 -5.07
CA VAL A 24 -3.97 -7.13 -4.19
C VAL A 24 -2.75 -6.33 -3.82
N VAL A 25 -2.54 -6.12 -2.51
CA VAL A 25 -1.35 -5.47 -1.98
C VAL A 25 -0.54 -6.46 -1.18
N ARG A 26 0.69 -6.70 -1.61
CA ARG A 26 1.67 -7.55 -0.93
C ARG A 26 2.78 -6.68 -0.36
N VAL A 27 3.09 -6.88 0.92
CA VAL A 27 4.21 -6.25 1.60
C VAL A 27 5.18 -7.33 2.01
N HIS A 28 6.42 -7.20 1.57
CA HIS A 28 7.52 -8.09 1.93
C HIS A 28 8.60 -7.32 2.67
N ALA A 29 9.32 -7.99 3.56
CA ALA A 29 10.57 -7.52 4.14
C ALA A 29 11.63 -8.63 3.98
N GLY A 30 12.54 -8.45 3.03
CA GLY A 30 13.35 -9.57 2.51
C GLY A 30 12.43 -10.70 2.03
N ASP A 31 12.69 -11.92 2.50
CA ASP A 31 11.87 -13.11 2.19
C ASP A 31 10.62 -13.26 3.06
N THR A 32 10.45 -12.39 4.07
CA THR A 32 9.29 -12.44 4.97
C THR A 32 8.09 -11.72 4.37
N VAL A 33 6.95 -12.40 4.28
CA VAL A 33 5.66 -11.77 3.96
C VAL A 33 5.17 -11.03 5.20
N VAL A 34 5.15 -9.70 5.14
CA VAL A 34 4.65 -8.83 6.21
C VAL A 34 3.13 -8.73 6.16
N ALA A 35 2.56 -8.66 4.95
CA ALA A 35 1.13 -8.67 4.73
C ALA A 35 0.76 -9.04 3.30
N VAL A 36 -0.38 -9.71 3.15
CA VAL A 36 -1.11 -9.81 1.88
C VAL A 36 -2.51 -9.31 2.13
N VAL A 37 -2.96 -8.34 1.34
CA VAL A 37 -4.28 -7.75 1.46
C VAL A 37 -4.99 -7.91 0.14
N ASN A 38 -6.03 -8.75 0.14
CA ASN A 38 -6.91 -8.94 -0.99
C ASN A 38 -8.16 -8.08 -0.78
N LEU A 39 -8.45 -7.23 -1.75
CA LEU A 39 -9.58 -6.31 -1.70
C LEU A 39 -10.50 -6.57 -2.89
N PRO A 40 -11.82 -6.71 -2.67
CA PRO A 40 -12.77 -6.84 -3.77
C PRO A 40 -12.83 -5.54 -4.58
N GLY A 41 -13.25 -5.64 -5.84
CA GLY A 41 -13.66 -4.48 -6.62
C GLY A 41 -14.98 -3.89 -6.11
N GLY A 42 -15.36 -2.73 -6.65
CA GLY A 42 -16.61 -2.05 -6.29
C GLY A 42 -16.53 -1.28 -4.96
N LEU A 43 -15.33 -1.03 -4.44
CA LEU A 43 -15.17 -0.34 -3.16
C LEU A 43 -15.34 1.17 -3.31
N PRO A 44 -16.20 1.80 -2.49
CA PRO A 44 -16.52 3.21 -2.65
C PRO A 44 -15.34 4.11 -2.28
N ALA A 45 -15.20 5.21 -3.02
CA ALA A 45 -14.36 6.32 -2.60
C ALA A 45 -14.85 6.88 -1.26
N ARG A 46 -13.93 7.33 -0.40
CA ARG A 46 -14.27 7.90 0.91
C ARG A 46 -13.56 9.22 1.13
N GLY A 47 -14.29 10.33 0.96
CA GLY A 47 -13.74 11.68 1.07
C GLY A 47 -12.61 11.92 0.08
N LYS A 48 -11.41 12.24 0.57
CA LYS A 48 -10.22 12.46 -0.27
C LYS A 48 -9.58 11.16 -0.79
N LYS A 49 -10.03 9.99 -0.31
CA LYS A 49 -9.48 8.70 -0.71
C LYS A 49 -10.23 8.21 -1.94
N ALA A 50 -9.48 7.95 -3.00
CA ALA A 50 -9.99 7.32 -4.22
C ALA A 50 -10.52 5.91 -3.94
N PHE A 51 -9.99 5.25 -2.90
CA PHE A 51 -10.38 3.90 -2.53
C PHE A 51 -10.04 3.61 -1.06
N VAL A 52 -10.95 2.91 -0.38
CA VAL A 52 -10.70 2.37 0.97
C VAL A 52 -11.22 0.95 1.02
N GLY A 53 -10.37 0.01 1.40
CA GLY A 53 -10.73 -1.39 1.57
C GLY A 53 -10.26 -1.94 2.90
N MET A 54 -10.87 -3.03 3.33
CA MET A 54 -10.46 -3.80 4.50
C MET A 54 -10.42 -5.27 4.08
N SER A 55 -9.44 -6.01 4.60
CA SER A 55 -9.43 -7.47 4.44
C SER A 55 -10.63 -8.10 5.14
N ALA A 56 -11.09 -9.26 4.66
CA ALA A 56 -12.27 -9.93 5.20
C ALA A 56 -12.14 -10.28 6.70
N ASP A 57 -10.93 -10.55 7.17
CA ASP A 57 -10.59 -10.84 8.57
C ASP A 57 -10.39 -9.57 9.44
N GLY A 58 -10.46 -8.37 8.84
CA GLY A 58 -10.21 -7.11 9.53
C GLY A 58 -8.77 -6.89 9.99
N ALA A 59 -7.83 -7.77 9.62
CA ALA A 59 -6.42 -7.67 10.00
C ALA A 59 -5.71 -6.51 9.29
N ALA A 60 -6.18 -6.13 8.10
CA ALA A 60 -5.59 -5.09 7.28
C ALA A 60 -6.64 -4.11 6.72
N ALA A 61 -6.28 -2.84 6.69
CA ALA A 61 -7.04 -1.80 6.01
C ALA A 61 -6.15 -1.02 5.06
N ILE A 62 -6.67 -0.71 3.88
CA ILE A 62 -5.98 0.02 2.83
C ILE A 62 -6.74 1.29 2.50
N GLY A 63 -6.00 2.38 2.30
CA GLY A 63 -6.51 3.59 1.70
C GLY A 63 -5.60 4.04 0.57
N VAL A 64 -6.20 4.36 -0.56
CA VAL A 64 -5.53 4.94 -1.72
C VAL A 64 -6.08 6.33 -1.96
N GLN A 65 -5.18 7.27 -2.21
CA GLN A 65 -5.52 8.64 -2.57
C GLN A 65 -4.72 9.05 -3.80
N VAL A 66 -5.35 9.73 -4.75
CA VAL A 66 -4.60 10.40 -5.83
C VAL A 66 -3.83 11.57 -5.22
N LEU A 67 -2.51 11.56 -5.36
CA LEU A 67 -1.61 12.60 -4.84
C LEU A 67 -1.38 13.69 -5.87
N ARG A 68 -1.10 13.31 -7.13
CA ARG A 68 -1.01 14.22 -8.28
C ARG A 68 -1.63 13.54 -9.51
N LYS A 69 -2.18 14.33 -10.43
CA LYS A 69 -2.78 13.83 -11.67
C LYS A 69 -1.83 13.88 -12.87
N ASN A 70 -0.78 14.71 -12.82
CA ASN A 70 0.22 14.82 -13.88
C ASN A 70 1.62 15.13 -13.30
N PRO A 71 2.57 14.18 -13.32
CA PRO A 71 2.35 12.76 -13.61
C PRO A 71 1.40 12.15 -12.57
N LEU A 72 0.64 11.13 -12.98
CA LEU A 72 -0.30 10.46 -12.10
C LEU A 72 0.45 9.71 -11.00
N THR A 73 0.19 10.08 -9.76
CA THR A 73 0.79 9.44 -8.57
C THR A 73 -0.28 9.25 -7.52
N TYR A 74 -0.12 8.18 -6.76
CA TYR A 74 -1.06 7.80 -5.73
C TYR A 74 -0.31 7.55 -4.43
N PHE A 75 -0.97 7.90 -3.34
CA PHE A 75 -0.55 7.60 -2.00
C PHE A 75 -1.30 6.37 -1.50
N LEU A 76 -0.55 5.31 -1.16
CA LEU A 76 -1.06 4.07 -0.57
C LEU A 76 -0.74 4.07 0.93
N GLU A 77 -1.76 3.83 1.76
CA GLU A 77 -1.63 3.60 3.19
C GLU A 77 -2.18 2.21 3.53
N VAL A 78 -1.34 1.34 4.06
CA VAL A 78 -1.71 0.00 4.59
C VAL A 78 -1.60 0.04 6.10
N LYS A 79 -2.67 -0.33 6.80
CA LYS A 79 -2.72 -0.45 8.25
C LYS A 79 -2.87 -1.92 8.60
N LEU A 80 -2.00 -2.42 9.46
CA LEU A 80 -1.99 -3.82 9.90
C LEU A 80 -2.21 -3.86 11.40
N ARG A 81 -3.24 -4.59 11.87
CA ARG A 81 -3.61 -4.63 13.29
C ARG A 81 -2.47 -5.23 14.13
N ASP A 82 -2.00 -6.42 13.74
CA ASP A 82 -0.99 -7.22 14.44
C ASP A 82 -0.02 -7.90 13.44
N PRO A 83 0.89 -7.14 12.82
CA PRO A 83 1.79 -7.71 11.81
C PRO A 83 2.92 -8.52 12.45
N VAL A 84 3.29 -9.62 11.78
CA VAL A 84 4.54 -10.33 12.05
C VAL A 84 5.64 -9.61 11.28
N LEU A 85 6.61 -9.04 12.01
CA LEU A 85 7.77 -8.39 11.42
C LEU A 85 9.01 -9.24 11.68
N PRO A 86 9.93 -9.38 10.69
CA PRO A 86 11.23 -9.97 10.99
C PRO A 86 11.95 -9.09 12.02
N GLN A 87 12.80 -9.70 12.87
CA GLN A 87 13.57 -8.95 13.86
C GLN A 87 14.49 -7.96 13.15
N ALA A 88 14.04 -6.71 13.04
CA ALA A 88 14.79 -5.64 12.42
C ALA A 88 16.00 -5.31 13.31
N GLY A 89 17.20 -5.64 12.83
CA GLY A 89 18.43 -5.16 13.43
C GLY A 89 18.40 -3.63 13.50
N ALA A 90 18.33 -3.09 14.72
CA ALA A 90 18.63 -1.70 15.06
C ALA A 90 17.89 -0.55 14.32
N GLY A 91 16.65 -0.76 13.83
CA GLY A 91 15.67 0.34 13.74
C GLY A 91 15.23 0.81 12.35
N ARG A 92 15.51 0.04 11.29
CA ARG A 92 14.85 0.16 9.98
C ARG A 92 14.52 -1.22 9.40
N LEU A 93 13.40 -1.30 8.69
CA LEU A 93 12.86 -2.48 8.03
C LEU A 93 12.75 -2.16 6.54
N ASP A 94 13.56 -2.80 5.72
CA ASP A 94 13.46 -2.66 4.27
C ASP A 94 12.25 -3.46 3.80
N VAL A 95 11.33 -2.77 3.15
CA VAL A 95 10.09 -3.36 2.64
C VAL A 95 9.95 -3.17 1.15
N THR A 96 9.25 -4.10 0.53
CA THR A 96 8.75 -3.99 -0.84
C THR A 96 7.24 -4.07 -0.83
N PHE A 97 6.59 -3.06 -1.40
CA PHE A 97 5.18 -3.07 -1.76
C PHE A 97 5.03 -3.54 -3.19
N THR A 98 4.12 -4.48 -3.39
CA THR A 98 3.59 -4.83 -4.71
C THR A 98 2.10 -4.56 -4.67
N CYS A 99 1.61 -3.71 -5.58
CA CYS A 99 0.20 -3.39 -5.72
C CYS A 99 -0.24 -3.83 -7.11
N GLU A 100 -1.24 -4.70 -7.15
CA GLU A 100 -1.86 -5.19 -8.37
C GLU A 100 -3.32 -4.74 -8.41
N VAL A 101 -3.76 -4.09 -9.49
CA VAL A 101 -5.13 -3.56 -9.63
C VAL A 101 -5.60 -3.77 -11.07
N GLY A 102 -6.59 -4.63 -11.29
CA GLY A 102 -7.12 -4.86 -12.64
C GLY A 102 -6.06 -5.22 -13.69
N GLY A 103 -5.03 -5.98 -13.30
CA GLY A 103 -3.90 -6.36 -14.16
C GLY A 103 -2.71 -5.38 -14.18
N LEU A 104 -2.86 -4.18 -13.59
CA LEU A 104 -1.77 -3.23 -13.43
C LEU A 104 -0.89 -3.62 -12.24
N LEU A 105 0.38 -3.96 -12.49
CA LEU A 105 1.34 -4.31 -11.45
C LEU A 105 2.32 -3.16 -11.18
N SER A 106 2.36 -2.67 -9.95
CA SER A 106 3.34 -1.69 -9.49
C SER A 106 4.14 -2.23 -8.31
N ARG A 107 5.45 -1.98 -8.30
CA ARG A 107 6.37 -2.40 -7.24
C ARG A 107 7.19 -1.22 -6.74
N VAL A 108 7.23 -1.03 -5.43
CA VAL A 108 8.03 0.01 -4.77
C VAL A 108 8.74 -0.56 -3.54
N GLY A 109 10.05 -0.35 -3.45
CA GLY A 109 10.86 -0.67 -2.27
C GLY A 109 11.15 0.56 -1.42
N GLY A 110 11.41 0.38 -0.12
CA GLY A 110 11.86 1.44 0.76
C GLY A 110 12.19 1.00 2.19
N SER A 111 13.04 1.78 2.87
CA SER A 111 13.46 1.51 4.25
C SER A 111 12.55 2.21 5.26
N LEU A 112 11.79 1.44 6.02
CA LEU A 112 10.81 1.94 6.99
C LEU A 112 11.34 1.89 8.40
N ARG A 113 11.23 2.99 9.15
CA ARG A 113 11.28 2.89 10.62
C ARG A 113 9.93 2.35 11.12
N PRO A 114 9.89 1.21 11.83
CA PRO A 114 8.68 0.79 12.54
C PRO A 114 8.45 1.77 13.70
N ASN A 115 7.71 2.85 13.45
CA ASN A 115 7.20 3.73 14.50
C ASN A 115 5.66 3.63 14.55
N ARG A 116 5.06 3.91 15.71
CA ARG A 116 3.59 3.90 15.90
C ARG A 116 2.82 4.91 15.01
N HIS A 117 3.50 5.81 14.30
CA HIS A 117 2.94 6.97 13.60
C HIS A 117 3.02 6.91 12.05
N GLY A 118 3.72 5.94 11.46
CA GLY A 118 3.82 5.69 10.02
C GLY A 118 4.63 6.72 9.24
N THR A 119 5.76 6.30 8.67
CA THR A 119 6.66 7.15 7.84
C THR A 119 6.06 7.40 6.45
N ARG A 120 6.14 8.63 5.93
CA ARG A 120 5.83 8.98 4.53
C ARG A 120 7.09 8.83 3.69
N PHE A 121 7.02 8.15 2.55
CA PHE A 121 8.04 8.27 1.51
C PHE A 121 7.65 9.36 0.53
N HIS A 122 8.66 10.10 0.07
CA HIS A 122 8.60 10.96 -1.10
C HIS A 122 9.62 10.39 -2.08
N PHE A 123 9.17 10.00 -3.26
CA PHE A 123 10.08 9.60 -4.35
C PHE A 123 10.27 10.82 -5.27
N PRO A 124 11.48 11.08 -5.78
CA PRO A 124 11.73 12.11 -6.79
C PRO A 124 11.09 11.77 -8.14
#